data_AF-A0A183D4Q9-F1
#
_entry.id   AF-A0A183D4Q9-F1
#
_cell.length_a   1.000
_cell.length_b   1.000
_cell.length_c   1.000
_cell.angle_alpha   90.00
_cell.angle_beta   90.00
_cell.angle_gamma   90.00
#
_symmetry.space_group_name_H-M   'P 1'
#
loop_
_entity.id
_entity.type
_entity.pdbx_description
1 polymer ?
#
loop_
_entity_poly.entity_id
_entity_poly.type
_entity_poly.pdbx_seq_one_letter_code
_entity_poly.pdbx_strand_id
1 'polypeptide(L)'
;MPGFKSGTNFLLPVDVYLTVDPEKWEIDMKEVMGDSYCARKRSAKDTEKVKLFVGFEYECPRGHRSMVQDVRTSLHGSTSVHSKDFGATLIRSDLPLWLKCTCRRMPHVSAQLMRLHVVTPKAPVTVSLNPRVQVHHFCEFFL
;
A
#
# COMPACT_ATOMS: atom_id res chain seq x y z
N MET A 1 -16.71 -6.24 -1.79
CA MET A 1 -16.30 -5.27 -2.83
C MET A 1 -16.34 -6.00 -4.17
N PRO A 2 -17.17 -5.57 -5.14
CA PRO A 2 -17.35 -6.30 -6.39
C PRO A 2 -16.02 -6.52 -7.13
N GLY A 3 -15.85 -7.71 -7.71
CA GLY A 3 -14.68 -8.08 -8.51
C GLY A 3 -13.43 -8.48 -7.73
N PHE A 4 -13.35 -8.22 -6.42
CA PHE A 4 -12.19 -8.64 -5.61
C PHE A 4 -12.16 -10.16 -5.43
N LYS A 5 -11.00 -10.77 -5.69
CA LYS A 5 -10.78 -12.17 -5.32
C LYS A 5 -10.80 -12.31 -3.79
N SER A 6 -11.44 -13.36 -3.29
CA SER A 6 -11.54 -13.63 -1.85
C SER A 6 -10.17 -13.63 -1.18
N GLY A 7 -10.03 -12.89 -0.08
CA GLY A 7 -8.78 -12.79 0.68
C GLY A 7 -7.71 -11.89 0.04
N THR A 8 -8.03 -11.18 -1.05
CA THR A 8 -7.09 -10.25 -1.71
C THR A 8 -7.41 -8.77 -1.49
N ASN A 9 -8.40 -8.48 -0.63
CA ASN A 9 -8.88 -7.14 -0.31
C ASN A 9 -8.28 -6.64 1.03
N PHE A 10 -6.96 -6.48 1.08
CA PHE A 10 -6.26 -6.01 2.28
C PHE A 10 -5.29 -4.88 1.92
N LEU A 11 -4.98 -4.03 2.89
CA LEU A 11 -3.88 -3.08 2.79
C LEU A 11 -2.72 -3.56 3.67
N LEU A 12 -1.49 -3.30 3.23
CA LEU A 12 -0.30 -3.65 3.97
C LEU A 12 0.06 -2.52 4.94
N PRO A 13 0.31 -2.84 6.22
CA PRO A 13 0.79 -1.84 7.16
C PRO A 13 2.24 -1.46 6.83
N VAL A 14 2.56 -0.19 7.01
CA VAL A 14 3.93 0.33 6.97
C VAL A 14 4.11 1.20 8.21
N ASP A 15 5.11 0.85 9.00
CA ASP A 15 5.52 1.65 10.14
C ASP A 15 6.64 2.61 9.72
N VAL A 16 6.45 3.89 10.03
CA VAL A 16 7.44 4.95 9.77
C VAL A 16 7.83 5.57 11.10
N TYR A 17 9.13 5.71 11.31
CA TYR A 17 9.72 6.36 12.48
C TYR A 17 10.18 7.75 12.06
N LEU A 18 9.72 8.76 12.79
CA LEU A 18 9.95 10.17 12.50
C LEU A 18 10.71 10.78 13.67
N THR A 19 11.74 11.57 13.35
CA THR A 19 12.34 12.46 14.35
C THR A 19 11.43 13.67 14.50
N VAL A 20 11.02 13.97 15.72
CA VAL A 20 10.04 15.03 16.02
C VAL A 20 10.50 15.89 17.19
N ASP A 21 10.09 17.15 17.17
CA ASP A 21 10.07 17.99 18.36
C ASP A 21 8.89 17.54 19.23
N PRO A 22 9.13 17.05 20.47
CA PRO A 22 8.06 16.54 21.33
C PRO A 22 6.99 17.58 21.68
N GLU A 23 7.38 18.85 21.89
CA GLU A 23 6.43 19.90 22.29
C GLU A 23 5.53 20.27 21.11
N LYS A 24 6.13 20.47 19.94
CA LYS A 24 5.37 20.76 18.71
C LYS A 24 4.47 19.60 18.32
N TRP A 25 4.95 18.37 18.46
CA TRP A 25 4.18 17.17 18.14
C TRP A 25 2.91 17.06 18.99
N GLU A 26 2.99 17.32 20.29
CA GLU A 26 1.83 17.27 21.19
C GLU A 26 0.79 18.33 20.85
N ILE A 27 1.23 19.55 20.50
CA ILE A 27 0.35 20.64 20.04
C ILE A 27 -0.38 20.22 18.77
N ASP A 28 0.36 19.79 17.75
CA ASP A 28 -0.21 19.42 16.45
C ASP A 28 -1.09 18.14 16.55
N MET A 29 -0.73 17.19 17.43
CA MET A 29 -1.56 16.00 17.69
C MET A 29 -2.90 16.36 18.32
N LYS A 30 -2.91 17.32 19.25
CA LYS A 30 -4.15 17.81 19.87
C LYS A 30 -5.05 18.48 18.83
N GLU A 31 -4.47 19.16 17.83
CA GLU A 31 -5.22 19.72 16.71
C GLU A 31 -5.81 18.62 15.80
N VAL A 32 -5.03 17.61 15.43
CA VAL A 32 -5.46 16.53 14.52
C VAL A 32 -6.50 15.60 15.16
N MET A 33 -6.37 15.31 16.45
CA MET A 33 -7.17 14.29 17.14
C MET A 33 -8.24 14.87 18.09
N GLY A 34 -8.16 16.16 18.41
CA GLY A 34 -9.10 16.84 19.31
C GLY A 34 -9.25 16.14 20.67
N ASP A 35 -10.47 16.08 21.18
CA ASP A 35 -10.81 15.46 22.48
C ASP A 35 -10.55 13.94 22.52
N SER A 36 -10.39 13.29 21.36
CA SER A 36 -10.01 11.88 21.29
C SER A 36 -8.52 11.65 21.57
N TYR A 37 -7.73 12.72 21.66
CA TYR A 37 -6.31 12.64 21.97
C TYR A 37 -6.08 12.38 23.47
N CYS A 38 -5.71 11.15 23.81
CA CYS A 38 -5.19 10.85 25.13
C CYS A 38 -3.68 11.12 25.16
N ALA A 39 -3.30 12.29 25.66
CA ALA A 39 -1.91 12.63 25.91
C ALA A 39 -1.29 11.56 26.81
N ARG A 40 -0.35 10.79 26.28
CA ARG A 40 0.40 9.83 27.08
C ARG A 40 1.45 10.63 27.86
N LYS A 41 1.55 10.43 29.17
CA LYS A 41 2.72 10.88 29.95
C LYS A 41 3.97 10.14 29.41
N ARG A 42 4.57 10.67 28.36
CA ARG A 42 5.75 10.12 27.71
C ARG A 42 6.96 10.86 28.24
N SER A 43 8.01 10.10 28.55
CA SER A 43 9.37 10.66 28.56
C SER A 43 9.61 11.27 27.18
N ALA A 44 10.13 12.50 27.15
CA ALA A 44 10.47 13.21 25.91
C ALA A 44 11.31 12.28 25.02
N LYS A 45 10.68 11.75 23.99
CA LYS A 45 11.33 10.93 22.97
C LYS A 45 11.24 11.72 21.70
N ASP A 46 12.39 12.00 21.12
CA ASP A 46 12.49 12.74 19.86
C ASP A 46 12.12 11.85 18.66
N THR A 47 11.50 10.70 18.89
CA THR A 47 11.12 9.74 17.85
C THR A 47 9.70 9.26 18.04
N GLU A 48 8.86 9.51 17.03
CA GLU A 48 7.48 9.05 16.99
C GLU A 48 7.26 8.06 15.87
N LYS A 49 6.33 7.14 16.11
CA LYS A 49 6.03 6.06 15.19
C LYS A 49 4.62 6.24 14.65
N VAL A 50 4.50 6.44 13.34
CA VAL A 50 3.22 6.50 12.63
C VAL A 50 3.02 5.25 11.79
N LYS A 51 1.76 4.88 11.59
CA LYS A 51 1.37 3.72 10.78
C LYS A 51 0.51 4.17 9.61
N LEU A 52 0.96 3.86 8.40
CA LEU A 52 0.20 4.05 7.17
C LEU A 52 -0.19 2.67 6.61
N PHE A 53 -1.21 2.64 5.74
CA PHE A 53 -1.60 1.42 5.04
C PHE A 53 -1.60 1.66 3.54
N VAL A 54 -0.95 0.76 2.80
CA VAL A 54 -0.80 0.85 1.34
C VAL A 54 -1.37 -0.36 0.63
N GLY A 55 -1.91 -0.17 -0.57
CA GLY A 55 -2.39 -1.24 -1.42
C GLY A 55 -2.16 -0.93 -2.90
N PHE A 56 -1.70 -1.93 -3.65
CA PHE A 56 -1.47 -1.84 -5.08
C PHE A 56 -2.49 -2.72 -5.78
N GLU A 57 -3.50 -2.10 -6.37
CA GLU A 57 -4.65 -2.79 -6.94
C GLU A 57 -4.43 -3.09 -8.42
N TYR A 58 -4.52 -4.36 -8.77
CA TYR A 58 -4.50 -4.82 -10.15
C TYR A 58 -5.91 -5.22 -10.60
N GLU A 59 -6.26 -4.89 -11.83
CA GLU A 59 -7.54 -5.23 -12.45
C GLU A 59 -7.32 -5.83 -13.84
N CYS A 60 -8.01 -6.93 -14.15
CA CYS A 60 -8.00 -7.50 -15.50
C CYS A 60 -9.24 -7.08 -16.31
N PRO A 61 -9.24 -7.22 -17.65
CA PRO A 61 -10.39 -6.88 -18.50
C PRO A 61 -11.68 -7.64 -18.19
N ARG A 62 -11.61 -8.70 -17.37
CA ARG A 62 -12.77 -9.48 -16.90
C ARG A 62 -13.30 -9.02 -15.54
N GLY A 63 -12.77 -7.94 -14.98
CA GLY A 63 -13.19 -7.36 -13.71
C GLY A 63 -12.67 -8.06 -12.45
N HIS A 64 -11.74 -9.02 -12.56
CA HIS A 64 -11.06 -9.54 -11.36
C HIS A 64 -10.07 -8.50 -10.83
N ARG A 65 -10.19 -8.22 -9.54
CA ARG A 65 -9.38 -7.26 -8.78
C ARG A 65 -8.63 -7.97 -7.67
N SER A 66 -7.44 -7.49 -7.35
CA SER A 66 -6.61 -8.03 -6.28
C SER A 66 -5.57 -7.02 -5.81
N MET A 67 -5.29 -7.00 -4.50
CA MET A 67 -4.10 -6.34 -3.95
C MET A 67 -2.91 -7.29 -3.99
N VAL A 68 -1.74 -6.76 -4.34
CA VAL A 68 -0.47 -7.50 -4.31
C VAL A 68 0.17 -7.41 -2.92
N GLN A 69 0.74 -8.53 -2.45
CA GLN A 69 1.49 -8.62 -1.18
C GLN A 69 2.99 -8.47 -1.37
N ASP A 70 3.50 -8.97 -2.49
CA ASP A 70 4.92 -8.99 -2.81
C ASP A 70 5.12 -8.93 -4.33
N VAL A 71 6.24 -8.35 -4.74
CA VAL A 71 6.67 -8.11 -6.13
C VAL A 71 6.72 -9.41 -6.94
N ARG A 72 7.00 -10.54 -6.28
CA ARG A 72 7.22 -11.84 -6.91
C ARG A 72 6.02 -12.77 -6.86
N THR A 73 4.99 -12.46 -6.08
CA THR A 73 3.87 -13.39 -5.91
C THR A 73 2.94 -13.30 -7.11
N SER A 74 3.04 -14.29 -8.00
CA SER A 74 1.88 -14.72 -8.78
C SER A 74 0.72 -14.90 -7.81
N LEU A 75 -0.47 -14.40 -8.17
CA LEU A 75 -1.71 -14.28 -7.37
C LEU A 75 -2.29 -15.61 -6.82
N HIS A 76 -1.46 -16.59 -6.51
CA HIS A 76 -1.82 -17.93 -6.13
C HIS A 76 -1.73 -18.08 -4.60
N GLY A 77 -2.84 -17.72 -3.94
CA GLY A 77 -3.31 -18.21 -2.64
C GLY A 77 -2.32 -18.88 -1.69
N SER A 78 -1.26 -18.19 -1.26
CA SER A 78 -0.58 -18.56 -0.02
C SER A 78 -1.24 -17.83 1.14
N THR A 79 -1.54 -18.59 2.19
CA THR A 79 -2.04 -18.13 3.47
C THR A 79 -1.33 -16.86 3.93
N SER A 80 -2.15 -15.87 4.27
CA SER A 80 -1.78 -14.52 4.67
C SER A 80 -0.93 -14.51 5.94
N VAL A 81 0.38 -14.65 5.80
CA VAL A 81 1.29 -14.14 6.81
C VAL A 81 1.41 -12.65 6.53
N HIS A 82 0.61 -11.85 7.24
CA HIS A 82 0.70 -10.40 7.21
C HIS A 82 1.99 -9.97 7.92
N SER A 83 3.15 -10.23 7.31
CA SER A 83 4.42 -9.72 7.83
C SER A 83 4.39 -8.21 7.73
N LYS A 84 4.70 -7.57 8.85
CA LYS A 84 4.81 -6.14 9.02
C LYS A 84 5.79 -5.46 8.03
N ASP A 85 6.70 -6.24 7.46
CA ASP A 85 7.77 -5.77 6.58
C ASP A 85 7.41 -5.78 5.09
N PHE A 86 6.32 -6.46 4.71
CA PHE A 86 5.91 -6.52 3.29
C PHE A 86 5.55 -5.15 2.75
N GLY A 87 4.77 -4.36 3.48
CA GLY A 87 4.40 -3.02 3.03
C GLY A 87 5.62 -2.12 2.82
N ALA A 88 6.56 -2.14 3.77
CA ALA A 88 7.78 -1.32 3.70
C ALA A 88 8.72 -1.72 2.54
N THR A 89 8.78 -3.01 2.23
CA THR A 89 9.52 -3.52 1.07
C THR A 89 8.82 -3.13 -0.22
N LEU A 90 7.50 -3.30 -0.28
CA LEU A 90 6.70 -3.09 -1.49
C LEU A 90 6.72 -1.64 -1.96
N ILE A 91 6.65 -0.66 -1.05
CA ILE A 91 6.72 0.77 -1.41
C ILE A 91 8.08 1.19 -1.99
N ARG A 92 9.14 0.42 -1.72
CA ARG A 92 10.51 0.67 -2.22
C ARG A 92 10.87 -0.18 -3.43
N SER A 93 9.96 -1.05 -3.87
CA SER A 93 10.21 -1.99 -4.94
C SER A 93 9.59 -1.50 -6.25
N ASP A 94 10.24 -1.82 -7.36
CA ASP A 94 9.66 -1.63 -8.69
C ASP A 94 8.58 -2.69 -8.92
N LEU A 95 7.36 -2.21 -9.21
CA LEU A 95 6.21 -3.07 -9.48
C LEU A 95 5.95 -3.14 -10.98
N PRO A 96 5.68 -4.34 -11.53
CA PRO A 96 5.34 -4.47 -12.94
C PRO A 96 3.98 -3.86 -13.22
N LEU A 97 3.85 -3.10 -14.31
CA LEU A 97 2.55 -2.55 -14.73
C LEU A 97 1.50 -3.62 -15.05
N TRP A 98 1.96 -4.81 -15.47
CA TRP A 98 1.11 -5.95 -15.80
C TRP A 98 1.54 -7.22 -15.06
N LEU A 99 0.55 -7.95 -14.54
CA LEU A 99 0.71 -9.25 -13.92
C LEU A 99 -0.23 -10.26 -14.55
N LYS A 100 0.08 -11.56 -14.48
CA LYS A 100 -0.84 -12.61 -14.96
C LYS A 100 -2.11 -12.63 -14.10
N CYS A 101 -3.29 -12.49 -14.71
CA CYS A 101 -4.54 -12.68 -13.98
C CYS A 101 -4.69 -14.14 -13.55
N THR A 102 -5.19 -14.35 -12.34
CA THR A 102 -5.60 -15.66 -11.82
C THR A 102 -6.99 -16.11 -12.36
N CYS A 103 -7.28 -15.70 -13.59
CA CYS A 103 -8.50 -15.99 -14.32
C CYS A 103 -8.50 -17.47 -14.75
N ARG A 104 -9.57 -18.22 -14.43
CA ARG A 104 -9.66 -19.65 -14.78
C ARG A 104 -10.02 -19.91 -16.25
N ARG A 105 -10.77 -18.98 -16.87
CA ARG A 105 -11.23 -19.12 -18.26
C ARG A 105 -10.10 -18.80 -19.26
N MET A 106 -9.99 -19.58 -20.33
CA MET A 106 -9.09 -19.28 -21.46
C MET A 106 -9.72 -18.23 -22.41
N PRO A 107 -8.91 -17.42 -23.13
CA PRO A 107 -7.46 -17.28 -22.99
C PRO A 107 -7.09 -16.64 -21.65
N HIS A 108 -5.86 -16.86 -21.17
CA HIS A 108 -5.37 -16.12 -20.01
C HIS A 108 -5.21 -14.64 -20.37
N VAL A 109 -5.53 -13.76 -19.42
CA VAL A 109 -5.42 -12.31 -19.57
C VAL A 109 -4.50 -11.74 -18.52
N SER A 110 -3.93 -10.57 -18.79
CA SER A 110 -3.16 -9.81 -17.80
C SER A 110 -4.08 -8.95 -16.94
N ALA A 111 -3.67 -8.70 -15.70
CA ALA A 111 -4.20 -7.67 -14.83
C ALA A 111 -3.21 -6.49 -14.84
N GLN A 112 -3.74 -5.28 -14.96
CA GLN A 112 -2.97 -4.04 -14.99
C GLN A 112 -3.03 -3.36 -13.62
N LEU A 113 -1.93 -2.73 -13.19
CA LEU A 113 -1.93 -1.87 -12.01
C LEU A 113 -2.83 -0.66 -12.27
N MET A 114 -3.94 -0.54 -11.53
CA MET A 114 -4.95 0.49 -11.74
C MET A 114 -4.97 1.57 -10.67
N ARG A 115 -4.79 1.21 -9.39
CA ARG A 115 -5.01 2.11 -8.26
C ARG A 115 -3.97 1.92 -7.17
N LEU A 116 -3.50 3.03 -6.62
CA LEU A 116 -2.71 3.09 -5.40
C LEU A 116 -3.62 3.52 -4.25
N HIS A 117 -3.75 2.67 -3.24
CA HIS A 117 -4.52 2.95 -2.04
C HIS A 117 -3.56 3.39 -0.95
N VAL A 118 -3.78 4.58 -0.38
CA VAL A 118 -2.98 5.10 0.73
C VAL A 118 -3.92 5.62 1.80
N VAL A 119 -3.86 4.98 2.97
CA VAL A 119 -4.56 5.46 4.17
C VAL A 119 -3.57 6.26 4.99
N THR A 120 -3.85 7.56 5.11
CA THR A 120 -3.02 8.47 5.90
C THR A 120 -3.16 8.18 7.39
N PRO A 121 -2.06 8.26 8.16
CA PRO A 121 -2.12 8.13 9.61
C PRO A 121 -2.95 9.27 10.21
N LYS A 122 -3.60 9.00 11.35
CA LYS A 122 -4.17 10.05 12.20
C LYS A 122 -3.08 10.71 13.04
N ALA A 123 -2.18 11.42 12.38
CA ALA A 123 -1.02 12.08 12.98
C ALA A 123 -0.69 13.36 12.18
N PRO A 124 -0.03 14.36 12.77
CA PRO A 124 0.33 15.61 12.12
C PRO A 124 1.50 15.44 11.16
N VAL A 125 1.26 14.72 10.07
CA VAL A 125 2.27 14.37 9.08
C VAL A 125 1.73 14.58 7.67
N THR A 126 2.59 15.05 6.78
CA THR A 126 2.28 15.12 5.35
C THR A 126 2.79 13.85 4.67
N VAL A 127 1.90 13.16 3.96
CA VAL A 127 2.27 12.00 3.14
C VAL A 127 2.45 12.48 1.70
N SER A 128 3.64 12.28 1.15
CA SER A 128 3.97 12.58 -0.25
C SER A 128 4.31 11.29 -1.00
N LEU A 129 3.80 11.16 -2.22
CA LEU A 129 4.03 10.02 -3.10
C LEU A 129 4.67 10.51 -4.40
N ASN A 130 5.71 9.83 -4.86
CA ASN A 130 6.37 10.12 -6.13
C ASN A 130 6.38 8.87 -7.02
N PRO A 131 5.21 8.42 -7.51
CA PRO A 131 5.14 7.25 -8.38
C PRO A 131 5.87 7.53 -9.69
N ARG A 132 6.81 6.67 -10.05
CA ARG A 132 7.49 6.69 -11.35
C ARG A 132 7.03 5.50 -12.16
N VAL A 133 6.65 5.76 -13.41
CA VAL A 133 6.19 4.72 -14.32
C VAL A 133 7.17 4.65 -15.48
N GLN A 134 7.83 3.50 -15.62
CA GLN A 134 8.58 3.18 -16.83
C GLN A 134 7.63 2.51 -17.82
N VAL A 135 7.22 3.27 -18.83
CA VAL A 135 6.55 2.68 -20.00
C VAL A 135 7.62 1.97 -20.81
N HIS A 136 7.49 0.65 -20.97
CA HIS A 136 8.35 -0.07 -21.91
C HIS A 136 8.01 0.44 -23.31
N HIS A 137 9.00 0.89 -24.09
CA HIS A 137 8.80 1.15 -25.51
C HIS A 137 8.28 -0.15 -26.14
N PHE A 138 7.03 -0.13 -26.62
CA PHE A 138 6.50 -1.17 -27.49
C PHE A 138 7.24 -1.05 -28.81
N CYS A 139 8.28 -1.87 -29.01
CA CYS A 139 8.70 -2.24 -30.35
C CYS A 139 7.79 -3.39 -30.78
N GLU A 140 6.92 -3.10 -31.75
CA GLU A 140 6.12 -3.97 -32.61
C GLU A 140 6.09 -5.47 -32.27
N PHE A 141 5.04 -5.96 -31.60
CA PHE A 141 4.50 -7.32 -31.82
C PHE A 141 3.02 -7.36 -31.42
N PHE A 142 2.19 -6.70 -32.22
CA PHE A 142 0.82 -7.14 -32.47
C PHE A 142 0.74 -7.48 -33.96
N LEU A 143 1.15 -8.70 -34.30
CA LEU A 143 0.74 -9.43 -35.50
C LEU A 143 0.36 -10.84 -35.06
#